data_AF-A0A2T8HGF9-F1
#
_entry.id   AF-A0A2T8HGF9-F1
#
_cell.length_a   1.000
_cell.length_b   1.000
_cell.length_c   1.000
_cell.angle_alpha   90.00
_cell.angle_beta   90.00
_cell.angle_gamma   90.00
#
_symmetry.space_group_name_H-M   'P 1'
#
loop_
_entity.id
_entity.type
_entity.pdbx_description
1 polymer ?
#
loop_
_entity_poly.entity_id
_entity_poly.type
_entity_poly.pdbx_seq_one_letter_code
_entity_poly.pdbx_strand_id
1 'polypeptide(L)' 'MDFKLFFTGFGFLIVAYLMHRIIRNEEPSSEKANWEGLSLTSYIGLWGSIIMCAMVGVVFIFQSLPAQI' A
#
# COMPACT_ATOMS: atom_id res chain seq x y z
N MET A 1 2.64 25.13 0.91
CA MET A 1 2.78 23.66 0.87
C MET A 1 3.08 23.21 2.28
N ASP A 2 2.26 22.32 2.83
CA ASP A 2 2.51 21.74 4.15
C ASP A 2 3.46 20.55 4.01
N PHE A 3 4.76 20.80 4.24
CA PHE A 3 5.78 19.76 4.12
C PHE A 3 5.54 18.56 5.05
N LYS A 4 4.90 18.76 6.22
CA LYS A 4 4.61 17.67 7.15
C LYS A 4 3.60 16.70 6.55
N LEU A 5 2.52 17.22 5.96
CA LEU A 5 1.52 16.39 5.27
C LEU A 5 2.11 15.73 4.02
N PHE A 6 2.96 16.45 3.29
CA PHE A 6 3.64 15.90 2.11
C PHE A 6 4.52 14.70 2.45
N PHE A 7 5.42 14.84 3.44
CA PHE A 7 6.28 13.74 3.87
C PHE A 7 5.50 12.58 4.50
N THR A 8 4.40 12.88 5.20
CA THR A 8 3.49 11.84 5.72
C THR A 8 2.88 11.03 4.58
N GLY A 9 2.33 11.71 3.56
CA GLY A 9 1.76 11.06 2.39
C GLY A 9 2.79 10.27 1.59
N PHE A 10 3.98 10.84 1.39
CA PHE A 10 5.09 10.14 0.75
C PHE A 10 5.53 8.90 1.54
N GLY A 11 5.55 8.97 2.87
CA GLY A 11 5.81 7.84 3.74
C GLY A 11 4.80 6.70 3.54
N PHE A 12 3.50 7.03 3.46
CA PHE A 12 2.46 6.04 3.15
C PHE A 12 2.67 5.37 1.77
N LEU A 13 3.10 6.13 0.75
CA LEU A 13 3.43 5.57 -0.56
C LEU A 13 4.64 4.64 -0.51
N ILE A 14 5.68 4.99 0.26
CA ILE A 14 6.84 4.10 0.46
C ILE A 14 6.40 2.79 1.14
N VAL A 15 5.59 2.87 2.19
CA VAL A 15 5.08 1.68 2.88
C VAL A 15 4.25 0.82 1.94
N ALA A 16 3.34 1.42 1.16
CA ALA A 16 2.56 0.70 0.15
C ALA A 16 3.45 0.00 -0.88
N TYR A 17 4.52 0.66 -1.34
CA TYR A 17 5.49 0.07 -2.29
C TYR A 17 6.26 -1.10 -1.67
N LEU A 18 6.73 -0.96 -0.43
CA LEU A 18 7.45 -2.03 0.28
C LEU A 18 6.55 -3.24 0.51
N MET A 19 5.30 -3.02 0.95
CA MET A 19 4.31 -4.09 1.09
C MET A 19 4.08 -4.79 -0.25
N HIS A 20 3.84 -4.03 -1.33
CA HIS A 20 3.69 -4.59 -2.67
C HIS A 20 4.88 -5.44 -3.09
N ARG A 21 6.11 -4.99 -2.82
CA ARG A 21 7.32 -5.76 -3.15
C ARG A 21 7.40 -7.08 -2.38
N ILE A 22 6.99 -7.12 -1.12
CA ILE A 22 6.96 -8.33 -0.31
C ILE A 22 5.90 -9.29 -0.85
N ILE A 23 4.66 -8.80 -0.99
CA ILE A 23 3.49 -9.62 -1.36
C ILE A 23 3.59 -10.15 -2.79
N ARG A 24 4.22 -9.41 -3.71
CA ARG A 24 4.40 -9.85 -5.11
C ARG A 24 5.23 -11.14 -5.24
N ASN A 25 6.10 -11.42 -4.27
CA ASN A 25 6.91 -12.64 -4.27
C ASN A 25 6.25 -13.78 -3.48
N GLU A 26 5.11 -13.52 -2.83
CA GLU A 26 4.33 -14.51 -2.09
C GLU A 26 3.18 -15.01 -2.98
N GLU A 27 3.11 -16.30 -3.24
CA GLU A 27 1.94 -16.90 -3.89
C GLU A 27 0.85 -17.21 -2.85
N PRO A 28 -0.44 -17.04 -3.19
CA PRO A 28 -1.52 -17.51 -2.34
C PRO A 28 -1.45 -19.03 -2.24
N SER A 29 -1.73 -19.55 -1.04
CA SER A 29 -1.85 -20.98 -0.77
C SER A 29 -2.81 -21.60 -1.77
N SER A 30 -2.28 -22.49 -2.61
CA SER A 30 -2.99 -23.16 -3.69
C SER A 30 -2.40 -24.55 -3.89
N GLU A 31 -3.13 -25.40 -4.61
CA GLU A 31 -2.66 -26.75 -4.96
C GLU A 31 -1.33 -26.71 -5.75
N LYS A 32 -1.10 -25.64 -6.54
CA LYS A 32 0.17 -25.42 -7.24
C LYS A 32 1.34 -25.07 -6.32
N ALA A 33 1.06 -24.44 -5.18
CA ALA A 33 2.04 -24.07 -4.17
C ALA A 33 2.14 -25.12 -3.04
N ASN A 34 1.59 -26.33 -3.24
CA ASN A 34 1.53 -27.40 -2.23
C ASN A 34 0.86 -26.95 -0.91
N TRP A 35 -0.12 -26.04 -0.99
CA TRP A 35 -0.76 -25.39 0.15
C TRP A 35 0.18 -24.55 1.03
N GLU A 36 1.45 -24.39 0.66
CA GLU A 36 2.39 -23.49 1.31
C GLU A 36 2.20 -22.07 0.76
N GLY A 37 2.10 -21.08 1.64
CA GLY A 37 1.89 -19.69 1.27
C GLY A 37 0.81 -18.98 2.08
N LEU A 38 0.59 -17.70 1.77
CA LEU A 38 -0.41 -16.88 2.44
C LEU A 38 -1.82 -17.40 2.19
N SER A 39 -2.66 -17.43 3.23
CA SER A 39 -4.08 -17.73 3.04
C SER A 39 -4.70 -16.76 2.03
N LEU A 40 -5.63 -17.23 1.21
CA LEU A 40 -6.25 -16.40 0.18
C LEU A 40 -6.90 -15.14 0.77
N THR A 41 -7.50 -15.26 1.95
CA THR A 41 -8.04 -14.13 2.72
C THR A 41 -6.95 -13.14 3.13
N SER A 42 -5.82 -13.62 3.63
CA SER A 42 -4.68 -12.76 3.99
C SER A 42 -4.08 -12.08 2.78
N TYR A 43 -3.92 -12.80 1.66
CA TYR A 43 -3.41 -12.25 0.40
C TYR A 43 -4.29 -11.09 -0.09
N ILE A 44 -5.62 -11.28 -0.15
CA ILE A 44 -6.57 -10.22 -0.53
C ILE A 44 -6.52 -9.06 0.47
N GLY A 45 -6.50 -9.34 1.78
CA GLY A 45 -6.45 -8.31 2.82
C GLY A 45 -5.18 -7.46 2.75
N LEU A 46 -4.05 -8.07 2.42
CA LEU A 46 -2.78 -7.40 2.22
C LEU A 46 -2.80 -6.51 0.96
N TRP A 47 -3.35 -7.00 -0.15
CA TRP A 47 -3.58 -6.18 -1.36
C TRP A 47 -4.53 -5.01 -1.10
N GLY A 48 -5.61 -5.22 -0.36
CA GLY A 48 -6.52 -4.16 0.07
C GLY A 48 -5.80 -3.10 0.92
N SER A 49 -4.91 -3.54 1.81
CA SER A 49 -4.12 -2.64 2.66
C SER A 49 -3.14 -1.78 1.85
N ILE A 50 -2.52 -2.33 0.80
CA ILE A 50 -1.69 -1.56 -0.15
C ILE A 50 -2.52 -0.45 -0.79
N ILE A 51 -3.71 -0.78 -1.31
CA ILE A 51 -4.59 0.18 -1.99
C ILE A 51 -4.99 1.30 -1.03
N MET A 52 -5.37 0.96 0.20
CA MET A 52 -5.73 1.93 1.23
C MET A 52 -4.56 2.85 1.59
N CYS A 53 -3.36 2.31 1.82
CA CYS A 53 -2.16 3.12 2.06
C CYS A 53 -1.84 4.05 0.89
N ALA A 54 -1.97 3.55 -0.35
CA ALA A 54 -1.73 4.35 -1.54
C ALA A 54 -2.74 5.51 -1.65
N MET A 55 -4.03 5.24 -1.47
CA MET A 55 -5.08 6.26 -1.49
C MET A 55 -4.86 7.32 -0.41
N VAL A 56 -4.62 6.90 0.83
CA VAL A 56 -4.37 7.80 1.96
C VAL A 56 -3.12 8.66 1.68
N GLY A 57 -2.04 8.05 1.20
CA GLY A 57 -0.81 8.75 0.83
C GLY A 57 -1.04 9.83 -0.23
N VAL A 58 -1.79 9.50 -1.29
CA VAL A 58 -2.16 10.45 -2.35
C VAL A 58 -3.01 11.60 -1.79
N VAL A 59 -4.01 11.31 -0.96
CA VAL A 59 -4.86 12.34 -0.33
C VAL A 59 -4.03 13.30 0.52
N PHE A 60 -3.10 12.78 1.34
CA PHE A 60 -2.20 13.61 2.14
C PHE A 60 -1.31 14.50 1.28
N ILE A 61 -0.81 13.99 0.14
CA ILE A 61 -0.03 14.79 -0.80
C ILE A 61 -0.90 15.90 -1.41
N PHE A 62 -2.13 15.61 -1.84
CA PHE A 62 -3.02 16.65 -2.37
C PHE A 62 -3.38 17.70 -1.33
N GLN A 63 -3.68 17.30 -0.09
CA GLN A 63 -3.93 18.23 1.01
C GLN A 63 -2.70 19.06 1.39
N SER A 64 -1.49 18.54 1.14
CA SER A 64 -0.25 19.27 1.39
C SER A 64 0.00 20.39 0.38
N LEU A 65 -0.57 20.29 -0.83
CA LEU A 65 -0.39 21.31 -1.85
C LEU A 65 -1.06 22.61 -1.39
N PRO A 66 -0.45 23.78 -1.64
CA PRO A 66 -1.15 25.03 -1.44
C PRO A 66 -2.40 25.00 -2.30
N ALA A 67 -3.57 25.32 -1.72
CA ALA A 67 -4.81 25.44 -2.48
C ALA A 67 -4.58 26.42 -3.64
N GLN A 68 -4.42 25.90 -4.85
CA GLN A 68 -4.55 26.70 -6.04
C GLN A 68 -6.05 26.90 -6.23
N ILE A 69 -6.49 28.09 -5.85
CA ILE A 69 -7.79 28.66 -6.20
C ILE A 69 -7.87 28.71 -7.73
#